data_AF-A0AAW0RI37-F1
#
_entry.id   AF-A0AAW0RI37-F1
#
_cell.length_a   1.000
_cell.length_b   1.000
_cell.length_c   1.000
_cell.angle_alpha   90.00
_cell.angle_beta   90.00
_cell.angle_gamma   90.00
#
_symmetry.space_group_name_H-M   'P 1'
#
loop_
_entity.id
_entity.type
_entity.pdbx_description
1 polymer ?
#
loop_
_entity_poly.entity_id
_entity_poly.type
_entity_poly.pdbx_seq_one_letter_code
_entity_poly.pdbx_strand_id
1 'polypeptide(L)'
;MRLFLVPVSTRRTLLYAQRLGVTTKGQGSASLLDKGVAFAARTWAGWEKKEKGWQRKVVGYGNYAFRRIPFAEWGLKSVPPLSARLRAEELQGGGDGDGDRGRVEVVFPRSVIPEAEVENVARRLATERQPIHRRQMMWCLVGMPITLPFALVP
;
A
#
# COMPACT_ATOMS: atom_id res chain seq x y z
N MET A 1 -3.09 14.95 6.64
CA MET A 1 -3.68 13.81 5.89
C MET A 1 -5.02 13.47 6.52
N ARG A 2 -6.04 13.11 5.73
CA ARG A 2 -7.35 12.69 6.25
C ARG A 2 -7.56 11.20 6.02
N LEU A 3 -8.06 10.50 7.04
CA LEU A 3 -8.48 9.12 6.96
C LEU A 3 -10.00 9.06 6.89
N PHE A 4 -10.52 8.23 6.00
CA PHE A 4 -11.94 7.97 5.86
C PHE A 4 -12.20 6.51 6.18
N LEU A 5 -13.10 6.27 7.14
CA LEU A 5 -13.64 4.95 7.43
C LEU A 5 -15.02 4.86 6.79
N VAL A 6 -15.10 4.14 5.68
CA VAL A 6 -16.31 4.01 4.87
C VAL A 6 -16.90 2.62 5.10
N PRO A 7 -18.07 2.49 5.76
CA PRO A 7 -18.74 1.20 5.88
C PRO A 7 -19.25 0.75 4.51
N VAL A 8 -18.74 -0.38 4.03
CA VAL A 8 -19.21 -1.02 2.79
C VAL A 8 -20.37 -1.96 3.09
N SER A 9 -20.41 -2.52 4.30
CA SER A 9 -21.48 -3.35 4.83
C SER A 9 -21.48 -3.26 6.36
N THR A 10 -22.49 -3.84 7.02
CA THR A 10 -22.62 -3.86 8.48
C THR A 10 -21.44 -4.51 9.21
N ARG A 11 -20.64 -5.34 8.51
CA ARG A 11 -19.47 -6.03 9.07
C ARG A 11 -18.15 -5.65 8.40
N ARG A 12 -18.16 -4.74 7.43
CA ARG A 12 -17.02 -4.49 6.54
C ARG A 12 -16.80 -2.99 6.35
N THR A 13 -15.62 -2.54 6.74
CA THR A 13 -15.21 -1.13 6.65
C THR A 13 -13.99 -1.01 5.73
N LEU A 14 -14.03 -0.04 4.84
CA LEU A 14 -12.91 0.36 4.01
C LEU A 14 -12.19 1.53 4.67
N LEU A 15 -10.87 1.44 4.77
CA LEU A 15 -10.01 2.56 5.18
C LEU A 15 -9.41 3.21 3.93
N TYR A 16 -9.62 4.52 3.79
CA TYR A 16 -9.07 5.31 2.69
C TYR A 16 -8.31 6.53 3.22
N ALA A 17 -7.10 6.75 2.73
CA ALA A 17 -6.26 7.89 3.09
C ALA A 17 -6.28 8.93 1.97
N GLN A 18 -6.88 10.09 2.24
CA GLN A 18 -6.74 11.26 1.41
C GLN A 18 -5.47 12.02 1.79
N ARG A 19 -4.56 12.13 0.83
CA ARG A 19 -3.31 12.90 0.97
C ARG A 19 -3.61 14.36 0.67
N LEU A 20 -3.59 15.20 1.70
CA LEU A 20 -3.74 16.65 1.56
C LEU A 20 -2.37 17.25 1.19
N GLY A 21 -2.31 18.07 0.13
CA GLY A 21 -1.13 18.87 -0.19
C GLY A 21 0.05 18.17 -0.88
N VAL A 22 -0.10 16.94 -1.38
CA VAL A 22 0.96 16.30 -2.19
C VAL A 22 0.93 16.88 -3.60
N THR A 23 1.58 18.03 -3.79
CA THR A 23 2.02 18.39 -5.13
C THR A 23 2.98 17.29 -5.60
N THR A 24 2.77 16.79 -6.81
CA THR A 24 3.58 15.78 -7.52
C THR A 24 5.05 16.20 -7.75
N LYS A 25 5.55 17.23 -7.05
CA LYS A 25 6.86 17.88 -7.19
C LYS A 25 7.97 17.23 -6.35
N GLY A 26 7.81 15.96 -5.96
CA GLY A 26 8.81 15.17 -5.24
C GLY A 26 9.51 14.11 -6.10
N GLN A 27 9.43 14.20 -7.43
CA GLN A 27 10.07 13.24 -8.34
C GLN A 27 11.61 13.32 -8.38
N GLY A 28 12.23 14.31 -7.72
CA GLY A 28 13.67 14.55 -7.77
C GLY A 28 14.55 13.50 -7.09
N SER A 29 14.01 12.74 -6.14
CA SER A 29 14.77 11.68 -5.44
C SER A 29 13.91 10.44 -5.21
N ALA A 30 13.54 9.77 -6.30
CA ALA A 30 12.93 8.44 -6.22
C ALA A 30 13.83 7.53 -5.37
N SER A 31 13.29 7.02 -4.25
CA SER A 31 14.01 6.10 -3.38
C SER A 31 14.44 4.87 -4.19
N LEU A 32 15.50 4.18 -3.77
CA LEU A 32 15.88 2.90 -4.38
C LEU A 32 14.71 1.91 -4.40
N LEU A 33 13.86 1.97 -3.38
CA LEU A 33 12.61 1.23 -3.32
C LEU A 33 11.64 1.63 -4.45
N ASP A 34 11.44 2.93 -4.67
CA ASP A 34 10.55 3.44 -5.72
C ASP A 34 11.04 3.02 -7.12
N LYS A 35 12.36 3.03 -7.34
CA LYS A 35 12.97 2.53 -8.59
C LYS A 35 12.74 1.03 -8.77
N GLY A 36 12.92 0.24 -7.70
CA GLY A 36 12.66 -1.20 -7.72
C GLY A 36 11.19 -1.53 -8.03
N VAL A 37 10.25 -0.82 -7.39
CA VAL A 37 8.82 -0.95 -7.66
C VAL A 37 8.48 -0.57 -9.09
N ALA A 38 9.04 0.53 -9.61
CA ALA A 38 8.84 0.95 -10.99
C ALA A 38 9.38 -0.05 -12.00
N PHE A 39 10.55 -0.65 -11.74
CA PHE A 39 11.10 -1.72 -12.57
C PHE A 39 10.19 -2.94 -12.59
N ALA A 40 9.77 -3.43 -11.41
CA ALA A 40 8.87 -4.58 -11.31
C ALA A 40 7.54 -4.34 -12.05
N ALA A 41 6.97 -3.14 -11.92
CA ALA A 41 5.74 -2.76 -12.63
C ALA A 41 5.91 -2.77 -14.16
N ARG A 42 7.03 -2.24 -14.67
CA ARG A 42 7.36 -2.26 -16.11
C ARG A 42 7.54 -3.68 -16.62
N THR A 43 8.27 -4.52 -15.89
CA THR A 43 8.49 -5.93 -16.25
C THR A 43 7.17 -6.70 -16.29
N TRP A 44 6.31 -6.52 -15.28
CA TRP A 44 4.98 -7.13 -15.25
C TRP A 44 4.13 -6.73 -16.45
N ALA A 45 4.05 -5.42 -16.75
CA ALA A 45 3.32 -4.91 -17.91
C ALA A 45 3.88 -5.44 -19.23
N GLY A 46 5.21 -5.61 -19.32
CA GLY A 46 5.86 -6.25 -20.46
C GLY A 46 5.43 -7.71 -20.64
N TRP A 47 5.38 -8.48 -19.55
CA TRP A 47 4.92 -9.88 -19.57
C TRP A 47 3.43 -10.01 -19.90
N GLU A 48 2.61 -9.05 -19.47
CA GLU A 48 1.19 -9.05 -19.77
C GLU A 48 0.90 -8.91 -21.27
N LYS A 49 1.72 -8.13 -22.00
CA LYS A 49 1.59 -7.95 -23.45
C LYS A 49 2.00 -9.17 -24.27
N LYS A 50 2.69 -10.16 -23.68
CA LYS A 50 3.11 -11.36 -24.41
C LYS A 50 1.92 -12.28 -24.68
N GLU A 51 1.82 -12.80 -25.89
CA GLU A 51 0.71 -13.68 -26.28
C GLU A 51 0.82 -15.08 -25.66
N LYS A 52 2.04 -15.63 -25.58
CA LYS A 52 2.33 -17.01 -25.13
C LYS A 52 3.63 -17.08 -24.33
N GLY A 53 3.87 -18.23 -23.67
CA GLY A 53 5.08 -18.52 -22.90
C GLY A 53 4.87 -18.55 -21.38
N TRP A 54 5.91 -18.93 -20.65
CA TRP A 54 5.86 -19.06 -19.19
C TRP A 54 5.55 -17.71 -18.49
N GLN A 55 6.07 -16.60 -19.01
CA GLN A 55 5.81 -15.25 -18.49
C GLN A 55 4.32 -14.88 -18.56
N ARG A 56 3.64 -15.21 -19.67
CA ARG A 56 2.20 -15.00 -19.80
C ARG A 56 1.40 -15.88 -18.84
N LYS A 57 1.84 -17.14 -18.63
CA LYS A 57 1.24 -18.03 -17.61
C LYS A 57 1.39 -17.47 -16.20
N VAL A 58 2.57 -16.95 -15.85
CA VAL A 58 2.84 -16.30 -14.55
C VAL A 58 1.92 -15.09 -14.34
N VAL A 59 1.81 -14.20 -15.33
CA VAL A 59 0.89 -13.05 -15.25
C VAL A 59 -0.56 -13.51 -15.15
N GLY A 60 -0.97 -14.53 -15.90
CA GLY A 60 -2.32 -15.09 -15.83
C GLY A 60 -2.68 -15.61 -14.43
N TYR A 61 -1.80 -16.42 -13.85
CA TYR A 61 -1.99 -16.93 -12.48
C TYR A 61 -1.93 -15.80 -11.44
N GLY A 62 -1.00 -14.86 -11.58
CA GLY A 62 -0.87 -13.70 -10.71
C GLY A 62 -2.11 -12.81 -10.73
N ASN A 63 -2.63 -12.48 -11.92
CA ASN A 63 -3.87 -11.71 -12.06
C ASN A 63 -5.07 -12.46 -11.47
N TYR A 64 -5.13 -13.78 -11.63
CA TYR A 64 -6.15 -14.59 -10.96
C TYR A 64 -6.04 -14.54 -9.43
N ALA A 65 -4.82 -14.59 -8.88
CA ALA A 65 -4.57 -14.41 -7.45
C ALA A 65 -4.93 -12.99 -6.98
N PHE A 66 -4.63 -11.95 -7.76
CA PHE A 66 -4.96 -10.56 -7.43
C PHE A 66 -6.46 -10.31 -7.31
N ARG A 67 -7.30 -11.03 -8.08
CA ARG A 67 -8.76 -10.96 -7.94
C ARG A 67 -9.26 -11.45 -6.58
N ARG A 68 -8.46 -12.24 -5.86
CA ARG A 68 -8.80 -12.73 -4.51
C ARG A 68 -8.37 -11.77 -3.41
N ILE A 69 -7.66 -10.69 -3.73
CA ILE A 69 -7.25 -9.68 -2.75
C ILE A 69 -8.51 -8.97 -2.23
N PRO A 70 -8.76 -8.98 -0.92
CA PRO A 70 -9.94 -8.33 -0.37
C PRO A 70 -9.84 -6.80 -0.49
N PHE A 71 -10.98 -6.16 -0.76
CA PHE A 71 -11.07 -4.71 -1.00
C PHE A 71 -10.43 -3.85 0.10
N ALA A 72 -10.44 -4.29 1.37
CA ALA A 72 -9.81 -3.57 2.47
C ALA A 72 -8.30 -3.34 2.25
N GLU A 73 -7.59 -4.30 1.65
CA GLU A 73 -6.17 -4.17 1.31
C GLU A 73 -5.91 -3.12 0.22
N TRP A 74 -6.86 -3.01 -0.72
CA TRP A 74 -6.78 -1.97 -1.75
C TRP A 74 -6.90 -0.58 -1.14
N GLY A 75 -7.75 -0.42 -0.11
CA GLY A 75 -7.83 0.81 0.67
C GLY A 75 -6.50 1.17 1.34
N LEU A 76 -5.83 0.19 1.95
CA LEU A 76 -4.54 0.41 2.64
C LEU A 76 -3.43 0.92 1.72
N LYS A 77 -3.46 0.63 0.41
CA LYS A 77 -2.48 1.17 -0.56
C LYS A 77 -2.49 2.70 -0.64
N SER A 78 -3.61 3.34 -0.30
CA SER A 78 -3.70 4.80 -0.28
C SER A 78 -2.86 5.41 0.86
N VAL A 79 -2.68 4.67 1.96
CA VAL A 79 -1.95 5.11 3.14
C VAL A 79 -0.46 5.29 2.77
N PRO A 80 0.11 6.49 2.97
CA PRO A 80 1.53 6.70 2.69
C PRO A 80 2.39 5.86 3.64
N PRO A 81 3.53 5.33 3.16
CA PRO A 81 4.48 4.67 4.05
C PRO A 81 5.04 5.68 5.06
N LEU A 82 5.46 5.18 6.23
CA LEU A 82 6.05 6.02 7.29
C LEU A 82 7.21 6.88 6.76
N SER A 83 8.08 6.31 5.93
CA SER A 83 9.18 7.06 5.30
C SER A 83 8.72 8.21 4.39
N ALA A 84 7.56 8.10 3.73
CA ALA A 84 6.99 9.19 2.96
C ALA A 84 6.32 10.25 3.85
N ARG A 85 5.82 9.86 5.03
CA ARG A 85 5.33 10.80 6.04
C ARG A 85 6.46 11.61 6.64
N LEU A 86 7.53 10.95 7.09
CA LEU A 86 8.73 11.65 7.57
C LEU A 86 9.25 12.63 6.51
N ARG A 87 9.38 12.21 5.25
CA ARG A 87 9.79 13.14 4.18
C ARG A 87 8.81 14.30 3.97
N ALA A 88 7.50 14.06 4.06
CA ALA A 88 6.50 15.13 3.90
C ALA A 88 6.55 16.13 5.07
N GLU A 89 6.82 15.65 6.29
CA GLU A 89 7.02 16.46 7.49
C GLU A 89 8.35 17.24 7.41
N GLU A 90 9.43 16.62 6.93
CA GLU A 90 10.73 17.26 6.67
C GLU A 90 10.64 18.33 5.58
N LEU A 91 9.93 18.04 4.47
CA LEU A 91 9.73 18.98 3.35
C LEU A 91 8.79 20.14 3.68
N GLN A 92 7.89 19.98 4.65
CA GLN A 92 6.99 21.06 5.08
C GLN A 92 7.68 22.13 5.93
N GLY A 93 8.93 21.90 6.36
CA GLY A 93 9.77 22.92 7.01
C GLY A 93 9.27 23.29 8.41
N GLY A 94 10.21 23.50 9.33
CA GLY A 94 9.92 23.96 10.68
C GLY A 94 9.18 25.32 10.70
N GLY A 95 7.86 25.28 10.85
CA GLY A 95 7.06 26.41 11.29
C GLY A 95 6.82 26.31 12.79
N ASP A 96 7.49 27.17 13.56
CA ASP A 96 7.15 27.44 14.94
C ASP A 96 5.66 27.77 15.06
N GLY A 97 4.93 26.93 15.79
CA GLY A 97 3.47 26.90 15.78
C GLY A 97 2.98 25.68 16.54
N ASP A 98 2.80 25.89 17.84
CA ASP A 98 2.13 25.05 18.83
C ASP A 98 0.95 24.24 18.25
N GLY A 99 0.96 22.90 18.38
CA GLY A 99 -0.29 22.11 18.52
C GLY A 99 -0.63 20.95 17.58
N ASP A 100 -0.16 20.85 16.31
CA ASP A 100 -0.83 19.94 15.35
C ASP A 100 0.08 19.07 14.44
N ARG A 101 1.36 18.94 14.77
CA ARG A 101 2.30 18.08 14.01
C ARG A 101 2.10 16.61 14.39
N GLY A 102 1.19 15.93 13.70
CA GLY A 102 1.01 14.47 13.79
C GLY A 102 -0.42 14.00 14.03
N ARG A 103 -1.39 14.90 14.21
CA ARG A 103 -2.81 14.50 14.30
C ARG A 103 -3.34 14.16 12.91
N VAL A 104 -3.88 12.97 12.79
CA VAL A 104 -4.52 12.49 11.56
C VAL A 104 -6.02 12.56 11.78
N GLU A 105 -6.69 13.46 11.06
CA GLU A 105 -8.15 13.58 11.12
C GLU A 105 -8.79 12.31 10.56
N VAL A 106 -9.70 11.70 11.34
CA VAL A 106 -10.45 10.50 10.95
C VAL A 106 -11.92 10.86 10.78
N VAL A 107 -12.43 10.71 9.56
CA VAL A 107 -13.83 10.93 9.19
C VAL A 107 -14.53 9.58 9.15
N PHE A 108 -15.61 9.45 9.92
CA PHE A 108 -16.41 8.23 10.00
C PHE A 108 -17.89 8.56 10.24
N PRO A 109 -18.83 7.72 9.76
CA PRO A 109 -20.25 7.87 10.06
C PRO A 109 -20.54 7.41 11.48
N ARG A 110 -20.85 8.36 12.37
CA ARG A 110 -21.19 8.11 13.78
C ARG A 110 -22.41 7.21 13.98
N SER A 111 -23.28 7.12 12.97
CA SER A 111 -24.47 6.25 12.99
C SER A 111 -24.15 4.76 12.90
N VAL A 112 -22.98 4.39 12.37
CA VAL A 112 -22.58 3.00 12.14
C VAL A 112 -21.37 2.60 12.98
N ILE A 113 -20.45 3.53 13.21
CA ILE A 113 -19.21 3.28 13.96
C ILE A 113 -19.22 4.20 15.20
N PRO A 114 -19.29 3.63 16.42
CA PRO A 114 -19.15 4.40 17.65
C PRO A 114 -17.76 5.03 17.74
N GLU A 115 -17.67 6.25 18.26
CA GLU A 115 -16.40 6.99 18.38
C GLU A 115 -15.34 6.23 19.18
N ALA A 116 -15.75 5.52 20.23
CA ALA A 116 -14.87 4.69 21.05
C ALA A 116 -14.26 3.48 20.29
N GLU A 117 -14.88 3.04 19.18
CA GLU A 117 -14.41 1.90 18.39
C GLU A 117 -13.54 2.29 17.19
N VAL A 118 -13.50 3.57 16.81
CA VAL A 118 -12.81 4.06 15.61
C VAL A 118 -11.35 3.62 15.58
N GLU A 119 -10.62 3.81 16.68
CA GLU A 119 -9.22 3.43 16.79
C GLU A 119 -9.03 1.91 16.69
N ASN A 120 -9.91 1.13 17.35
CA ASN A 120 -9.86 -0.32 17.32
C ASN A 120 -10.12 -0.87 15.90
N VAL A 121 -11.08 -0.29 15.18
CA VAL A 121 -11.37 -0.64 13.79
C VAL A 121 -10.17 -0.32 12.89
N ALA A 122 -9.57 0.87 13.03
CA ALA A 122 -8.39 1.25 12.25
C ALA A 122 -7.19 0.35 12.55
N ARG A 123 -6.91 0.07 13.82
CA ARG A 123 -5.82 -0.83 14.25
C ARG A 123 -6.03 -2.23 13.71
N ARG A 124 -7.25 -2.77 13.80
CA ARG A 124 -7.59 -4.09 13.26
C ARG A 124 -7.31 -4.14 11.76
N LEU A 125 -7.84 -3.19 10.99
CA LEU A 125 -7.64 -3.12 9.54
C LEU A 125 -6.14 -3.04 9.17
N ALA A 126 -5.33 -2.34 9.96
CA ALA A 126 -3.89 -2.21 9.72
C ALA A 126 -3.07 -3.48 10.05
N THR A 127 -3.53 -4.30 11.01
CA THR A 127 -2.72 -5.38 11.60
C THR A 127 -3.19 -6.79 11.24
N GLU A 128 -4.48 -6.99 10.95
CA GLU A 128 -5.12 -8.30 10.76
C GLU A 128 -4.40 -9.16 9.69
N ARG A 129 -3.89 -8.54 8.62
CA ARG A 129 -3.19 -9.25 7.52
C ARG A 129 -1.68 -9.14 7.53
N GLN A 130 -1.11 -8.36 8.45
CA GLN A 130 0.33 -8.24 8.59
C GLN A 130 1.08 -9.59 8.75
N PRO A 131 0.60 -10.59 9.54
CA PRO A 131 1.31 -11.86 9.67
C PRO A 131 1.34 -12.66 8.36
N ILE A 132 0.28 -12.61 7.56
CA ILE A 132 0.22 -13.28 6.26
C ILE A 132 1.26 -12.67 5.31
N HIS A 133 1.30 -11.34 5.23
CA HIS A 133 2.28 -10.64 4.39
C HIS A 133 3.73 -10.92 4.80
N ARG A 134 4.01 -10.93 6.12
CA ARG A 134 5.35 -11.27 6.63
C ARG A 134 5.73 -12.70 6.25
N ARG A 135 4.83 -13.67 6.44
CA ARG A 135 5.07 -15.07 6.06
C ARG A 135 5.33 -15.21 4.56
N GLN A 136 4.51 -14.59 3.71
CA GLN A 136 4.68 -14.63 2.26
C GLN A 136 5.98 -13.95 1.80
N MET A 137 6.34 -12.82 2.41
CA MET A 137 7.61 -12.14 2.15
C MET A 137 8.80 -13.06 2.47
N MET A 138 8.75 -13.79 3.58
CA MET A 138 9.79 -14.78 3.90
C MET A 138 9.86 -15.90 2.87
N TRP A 139 8.72 -16.42 2.41
CA TRP A 139 8.71 -17.41 1.32
C TRP A 139 9.28 -16.86 0.01
N CYS A 140 9.02 -15.59 -0.32
CA CYS A 140 9.63 -14.94 -1.46
C CYS A 140 11.15 -14.79 -1.29
N LEU A 141 11.64 -14.43 -0.10
CA LEU A 141 13.08 -14.33 0.20
C LEU A 141 13.78 -15.69 0.07
N VAL A 142 13.16 -16.77 0.56
CA VAL A 142 13.69 -18.13 0.43
C VAL A 142 13.62 -18.64 -1.02
N GLY A 143 12.59 -18.26 -1.77
CA GLY A 143 12.44 -18.63 -3.18
C GLY A 143 13.32 -17.82 -4.15
N MET A 144 13.74 -16.62 -3.75
CA MET A 144 14.51 -15.70 -4.58
C MET A 144 15.78 -16.34 -5.18
N PRO A 145 16.66 -17.02 -4.42
CA PRO A 145 17.87 -17.64 -4.96
C PRO A 145 17.62 -18.64 -6.09
N ILE A 146 16.46 -19.31 -6.08
CA ILE A 146 16.09 -20.28 -7.11
C ILE A 146 15.59 -19.56 -8.37
N THR A 147 14.86 -18.46 -8.19
CA THR A 147 14.25 -17.70 -9.29
C THR A 147 15.17 -16.65 -9.91
N LEU A 148 16.18 -16.16 -9.17
CA LEU A 148 17.10 -15.10 -9.61
C LEU A 148 17.88 -15.48 -10.90
N PRO A 149 18.40 -16.71 -11.05
CA PRO A 149 19.11 -17.10 -12.27
C PRO A 149 18.23 -17.02 -13.52
N PHE A 150 16.96 -17.42 -13.43
CA PHE A 150 15.99 -17.35 -14.54
C PHE A 150 15.58 -15.92 -14.88
N ALA A 151 15.79 -14.96 -13.97
CA ALA A 151 15.58 -13.54 -14.27
C ALA A 151 16.81 -12.89 -14.92
N LEU A 152 18.01 -13.40 -14.65
CA LEU A 152 19.28 -12.88 -15.18
C LEU A 152 19.66 -13.49 -16.53
N VAL A 153 19.24 -14.73 -16.80
CA VAL A 153 19.45 -15.41 -18.08
C VAL A 153 18.14 -15.34 -18.88
N PRO A 154 18.06 -14.51 -19.94
CA PRO A 154 16.82 -14.26 -20.69
C PRO A 154 16.28 -15.48 -21.45
#